data_AF-A0A2G2JUG1-F1
#
_entry.id   AF-A0A2G2JUG1-F1
#
_cell.length_a   1.000
_cell.length_b   1.000
_cell.length_c   1.000
_cell.angle_alpha   90.00
_cell.angle_beta   90.00
_cell.angle_gamma   90.00
#
_symmetry.space_group_name_H-M   'P 1'
#
loop_
_entity.id
_entity.type
_entity.pdbx_description
1 polymer ?
#
loop_
_entity_poly.entity_id
_entity_poly.type
_entity_poly.pdbx_seq_one_letter_code
_entity_poly.pdbx_strand_id
1 'polypeptide(L)' 'MVLFVPMQQELDCINSDGQILGKIRFDDSQKSHILYKLDESVMVEKSEMSMILERLSSLDLGKYSIPMQDDN' A
#
# COMPACT_ATOMS: atom_id res chain seq x y z
N MET A 1 -26.03 -4.71 13.74
CA MET A 1 -25.69 -3.83 12.60
C MET A 1 -24.18 -3.70 12.61
N VAL A 2 -23.48 -4.43 11.73
CA VAL A 2 -22.01 -4.46 11.73
C VAL A 2 -21.54 -3.22 10.98
N LEU A 3 -20.98 -2.25 11.69
CA LEU A 3 -20.33 -1.10 11.07
C LEU A 3 -18.96 -1.58 10.57
N PHE A 4 -18.84 -1.79 9.27
CA PHE A 4 -17.53 -1.79 8.61
C PHE A 4 -17.08 -0.33 8.57
N VAL A 5 -16.38 0.10 9.61
CA VAL A 5 -15.53 1.28 9.51
C VAL A 5 -14.54 1.04 8.36
N PRO A 6 -14.20 2.05 7.55
CA PRO A 6 -13.16 1.89 6.54
C PRO A 6 -11.90 1.47 7.28
N MET A 7 -11.63 0.16 7.28
CA MET A 7 -10.40 -0.40 7.80
C MET A 7 -9.32 0.30 6.99
N GLN A 8 -8.51 1.12 7.65
CA GLN A 8 -7.29 1.63 7.06
C GLN A 8 -6.40 0.41 6.85
N GLN A 9 -6.60 -0.27 5.72
CA GLN A 9 -5.75 -1.39 5.33
C GLN A 9 -4.37 -0.82 5.08
N GLU A 10 -3.43 -1.25 5.92
CA GLU A 10 -2.02 -0.96 5.76
C GLU A 10 -1.37 -2.20 5.15
N LEU A 11 -0.82 -2.06 3.95
CA LEU A 11 -0.12 -3.13 3.25
C LEU A 11 1.39 -2.94 3.39
N ASP A 12 2.11 -3.98 3.78
CA ASP A 12 3.57 -3.95 3.73
C ASP A 12 4.05 -3.95 2.28
N CYS A 13 4.79 -2.91 1.90
CA CYS A 13 5.50 -2.83 0.63
C CYS A 13 6.85 -3.51 0.80
N ILE A 14 7.02 -4.67 0.19
CA ILE A 14 8.19 -5.53 0.35
C ILE A 14 8.91 -5.63 -1.00
N ASN A 15 10.24 -5.51 -0.99
CA ASN A 15 11.03 -5.73 -2.20
C ASN A 15 11.30 -7.22 -2.48
N SER A 16 11.96 -7.50 -3.60
CA SER A 16 12.33 -8.86 -4.01
C SER A 16 13.24 -9.57 -3.00
N ASP A 17 13.99 -8.82 -2.18
CA ASP A 17 14.87 -9.33 -1.13
C ASP A 17 14.15 -9.59 0.19
N GLY A 18 12.81 -9.38 0.24
CA GLY A 18 12.01 -9.57 1.45
C GLY A 18 12.12 -8.42 2.46
N GLN A 19 12.71 -7.29 2.08
CA GLN A 19 12.83 -6.10 2.93
C GLN A 19 11.58 -5.24 2.82
N ILE A 20 11.05 -4.81 3.97
CA ILE A 20 9.92 -3.89 4.03
C ILE A 20 10.44 -2.47 3.70
N LEU A 21 10.02 -1.95 2.56
CA LEU A 21 10.30 -0.59 2.10
C LEU A 21 9.43 0.46 2.79
N GLY A 22 8.25 0.05 3.24
CA GLY A 22 7.28 0.90 3.93
C GLY A 22 5.90 0.25 3.98
N LYS A 23 4.90 1.02 4.39
CA LYS A 23 3.49 0.62 4.38
C LYS A 23 2.70 1.48 3.40
N ILE A 24 1.78 0.87 2.67
CA ILE A 24 0.83 1.56 1.82
C ILE A 24 -0.48 1.70 2.60
N ARG A 25 -1.03 2.91 2.69
CA ARG A 25 -2.35 3.16 3.26
C ARG A 25 -3.20 3.98 2.30
N PHE A 26 -4.51 3.80 2.34
CA PHE A 26 -5.42 4.74 1.70
C PHE A 26 -5.55 6.00 2.55
N ASP A 27 -5.26 7.16 1.96
CA ASP A 27 -5.50 8.47 2.54
C ASP A 27 -6.84 9.01 2.04
N ASP A 28 -7.84 9.07 2.93
CA ASP A 28 -9.18 9.57 2.61
C ASP A 28 -9.18 11.07 2.27
N SER A 29 -8.21 11.82 2.79
CA SER A 29 -8.07 13.27 2.51
C SER A 29 -7.69 13.51 1.05
N GLN A 30 -6.86 12.62 0.49
CA GLN A 30 -6.39 12.67 -0.89
C GLN A 30 -7.16 11.71 -1.82
N LYS A 31 -8.01 10.85 -1.24
CA LYS A 31 -8.68 9.72 -1.91
C LYS A 31 -7.71 8.87 -2.74
N SER A 32 -6.51 8.64 -2.23
CA SER A 32 -5.44 7.93 -2.95
C SER A 32 -4.59 7.10 -1.99
N HIS A 33 -4.03 6.01 -2.50
CA HIS A 33 -3.07 5.19 -1.75
C HIS A 33 -1.70 5.86 -1.71
N ILE A 34 -1.18 6.06 -0.50
CA ILE A 34 0.14 6.65 -0.26
C ILE A 34 1.08 5.63 0.36
N LEU A 35 2.36 5.68 -0.02
CA LEU A 35 3.42 4.93 0.65
C LEU A 35 3.99 5.76 1.81
N TYR A 36 3.95 5.19 3.00
CA TYR A 36 4.59 5.70 4.20
C TYR A 36 5.83 4.86 4.52
N LYS A 37 7.00 5.48 4.57
CA LYS A 37 8.23 4.81 5.00
C LYS A 37 8.22 4.61 6.51
N LEU A 38 8.48 3.40 7.00
CA LEU A 38 8.64 3.17 8.45
C LEU A 38 9.99 3.68 8.97
N ASP A 39 11.00 3.70 8.11
CA ASP A 39 12.35 4.09 8.46
C ASP A 39 12.94 4.90 7.29
N GLU A 40 13.40 6.12 7.58
CA GLU A 40 14.06 6.98 6.59
C GLU A 40 15.39 6.40 6.09
N SER A 41 15.99 5.46 6.85
CA SER A 41 17.18 4.72 6.45
C SER A 41 16.91 3.73 5.30
N VAL A 42 15.63 3.43 4.99
CA VAL A 42 15.28 2.56 3.87
C VAL A 42 15.36 3.34 2.56
N MET A 43 16.47 3.10 1.87
CA MET A 43 16.72 3.55 0.50
C MET A 43 15.85 2.73 -0.44
N VAL A 44 14.87 3.38 -1.05
CA VAL A 44 14.08 2.79 -2.14
C VAL A 44 14.74 3.23 -3.43
N GLU A 45 15.17 2.28 -4.25
CA GLU A 45 15.77 2.63 -5.54
C GLU A 45 14.75 3.29 -6.47
N LYS A 46 15.23 4.06 -7.46
CA LYS A 46 14.36 4.73 -8.42
C LYS A 46 13.52 3.74 -9.24
N SER A 47 14.08 2.57 -9.55
CA SER A 47 13.41 1.45 -10.21
C SER A 47 12.23 0.94 -9.38
N GLU A 48 12.47 0.71 -8.08
CA GLU A 48 11.45 0.26 -7.13
C GLU A 48 10.37 1.31 -6.92
N MET A 49 10.75 2.57 -6.75
CA MET A 49 9.78 3.67 -6.63
C MET A 49 8.86 3.75 -7.84
N SER A 50 9.39 3.56 -9.06
CA SER A 50 8.56 3.57 -10.26
C SER A 50 7.53 2.44 -10.25
N MET A 51 7.94 1.23 -9.84
CA MET A 51 7.03 0.08 -9.72
C MET A 51 5.98 0.30 -8.62
N ILE A 52 6.36 0.89 -7.49
CA ILE A 52 5.45 1.20 -6.39
C ILE A 52 4.40 2.22 -6.85
N LEU A 53 4.81 3.31 -7.50
CA LEU A 53 3.89 4.34 -8.01
C LEU A 53 2.90 3.79 -9.03
N GLU A 54 3.34 2.90 -9.93
CA GLU A 54 2.46 2.20 -10.87
C GLU A 54 1.44 1.33 -10.13
N ARG A 55 1.88 0.62 -9.09
CA ARG A 55 1.01 -0.21 -8.25
C ARG A 55 -0.03 0.61 -7.49
N LEU A 56 0.38 1.73 -6.90
CA LEU A 56 -0.50 2.68 -6.20
C LEU A 56 -1.57 3.23 -7.15
N SER A 57 -1.15 3.70 -8.33
CA SER A 57 -2.06 4.19 -9.36
C SER A 57 -3.05 3.11 -9.81
N SER A 58 -2.61 1.86 -9.87
CA SER A 58 -3.46 0.73 -10.24
C SER A 58 -4.46 0.35 -9.14
N LEU A 59 -4.10 0.52 -7.86
CA LEU A 59 -5.00 0.37 -6.71
C LEU A 59 -6.06 1.48 -6.71
N ASP A 60 -5.66 2.73 -6.95
CA ASP A 60 -6.58 3.89 -7.03
C ASP A 60 -7.57 3.75 -8.19
N LEU A 61 -7.14 3.18 -9.31
CA LEU A 61 -8.00 2.88 -10.45
C LEU A 61 -8.88 1.64 -10.25
N GLY A 62 -8.79 0.96 -9.10
CA GLY A 62 -9.53 -0.26 -8.80
C GLY A 62 -9.14 -1.46 -9.68
N LYS A 63 -8.00 -1.41 -10.37
CA LYS A 63 -7.50 -2.53 -11.18
C LYS A 63 -7.01 -3.69 -10.30
N TYR A 64 -6.53 -3.37 -9.11
CA TYR A 64 -6.26 -4.34 -8.06
C TYR A 64 -7.27 -4.15 -6.95
N SER A 65 -8.00 -5.22 -6.62
CA SER A 65 -8.75 -5.30 -5.38
C SER A 65 -7.81 -5.94 -4.35
N ILE A 66 -7.62 -5.29 -3.20
CA ILE A 66 -7.01 -5.97 -2.06
C ILE A 66 -8.09 -6.95 -1.59
N PRO A 67 -7.90 -8.28 -1.77
CA PRO A 67 -8.91 -9.21 -1.29
C PRO A 67 -9.07 -8.96 0.21
N MET A 68 -10.32 -8.79 0.65
CA MET A 68 -10.64 -9.00 2.07
C MET A 68 -9.98 -10.32 2.44
N GLN A 69 -9.16 -10.34 3.48
CA GLN A 69 -8.68 -11.61 4.00
C GLN A 69 -9.93 -12.37 4.46
N ASP A 70 -10.37 -13.30 3.63
CA ASP A 70 -11.36 -14.29 4.01
C ASP A 70 -10.66 -15.16 5.06
N ASP A 71 -10.99 -14.91 6.33
CA ASP A 71 -10.69 -15.81 7.42
C ASP A 71 -11.40 -17.15 7.15
N ASN A 72 -10.71 -18.09 6.51
CA ASN A 72 -11.11 -19.49 6.50
C ASN A 72 -9.92 -20.44 6.53
#